data_AF-A0A2T6D0U8-F1
#
_entry.id   AF-A0A2T6D0U8-F1
#
_cell.length_a   1.000
_cell.length_b   1.000
_cell.length_c   1.000
_cell.angle_alpha   90.00
_cell.angle_beta   90.00
_cell.angle_gamma   90.00
#
_symmetry.space_group_name_H-M   'P 1'
#
loop_
_entity.id
_entity.type
_entity.pdbx_description
1 polymer ?
#
loop_
_entity_poly.entity_id
_entity_poly.type
_entity_poly.pdbx_seq_one_letter_code
_entity_poly.pdbx_strand_id
1 'polypeptide(L)'
;MRPMEKRSFSAAFIFSPCHSRICHPMAYLINFIAEMTFCHSQDLLVQLEQRARELDVPASYEGIVGESALSLPLNMLIFCRRSAASLSWSGNPIASNTYPHQHHRHVLIVALKGSGLVWIDSRGFMLEPGQAILVSPYQKHSYTDITSSKITWLFVTFEHSRCELMDNLRSRPASPLSDQALRSLGDLLAAWRTDQRDSSNILLLALLLRWIGREVPLRRRALATRHGSAISALVGKINRIAFEHRNRAVSIEEVSAKVGMSPSHLRATFRKATGQSLGNHLRDFRLQYACSLLADKSRRLAGIAETCGYESQFTFSRAFSKAYGCSPRAYRARLVEGTVARAPSTRPDAD
;
A
#
# COMPACT_ATOMS: atom_id res chain seq x y z
N MET A 1 -33.03 16.90 64.91
CA MET A 1 -32.07 15.82 65.23
C MET A 1 -30.72 16.19 64.65
N ARG A 2 -29.65 15.94 65.40
CA ARG A 2 -28.30 16.53 65.26
C ARG A 2 -27.58 16.15 63.93
N PRO A 3 -26.63 16.98 63.44
CA PRO A 3 -25.84 16.72 62.24
C PRO A 3 -24.60 15.87 62.55
N MET A 4 -24.13 15.05 61.61
CA MET A 4 -22.86 14.32 61.71
C MET A 4 -21.86 14.73 60.62
N GLU A 5 -20.88 15.51 61.09
CA GLU A 5 -19.48 15.68 60.75
C GLU A 5 -18.92 15.33 59.36
N LYS A 6 -18.33 16.38 58.78
CA LYS A 6 -17.26 16.37 57.77
C LYS A 6 -16.02 15.63 58.31
N ARG A 7 -15.41 14.76 57.49
CA ARG A 7 -13.99 14.38 57.63
C ARG A 7 -13.23 14.74 56.36
N SER A 8 -12.55 15.86 56.44
CA SER A 8 -11.47 16.32 55.58
C SER A 8 -10.21 15.49 55.87
N PHE A 9 -9.74 14.71 54.88
CA PHE A 9 -8.40 14.13 54.90
C PHE A 9 -7.41 15.16 54.36
N SER A 10 -6.72 15.84 55.27
CA SER A 10 -5.53 16.63 54.98
C SER A 10 -4.32 15.70 55.08
N ALA A 11 -3.72 15.32 53.95
CA ALA A 11 -2.45 14.61 53.92
C ALA A 11 -1.31 15.64 53.98
N ALA A 12 -0.91 16.00 55.20
CA ALA A 12 0.29 16.77 55.44
C ALA A 12 1.53 15.90 55.17
N PHE A 13 2.19 16.10 54.03
CA PHE A 13 3.54 15.56 53.79
C PHE A 13 4.54 16.38 54.60
N ILE A 14 4.98 15.83 55.74
CA ILE A 14 6.11 16.34 56.51
C ILE A 14 7.40 15.92 55.78
N PHE A 15 8.03 16.85 55.07
CA PHE A 15 9.40 16.68 54.58
C PHE A 15 10.38 17.01 55.71
N SER A 16 11.10 16.00 56.19
CA SER A 16 12.31 16.17 57.01
C SER A 16 13.54 16.13 56.09
N PRO A 17 14.48 17.09 56.14
CA PRO A 17 15.61 17.13 55.22
C PRO A 17 16.77 16.28 55.78
N CYS A 18 16.89 15.03 55.32
CA CYS A 18 18.10 14.25 55.58
C CYS A 18 19.07 14.37 54.40
N HIS A 19 20.21 15.00 54.66
CA HIS A 19 21.36 15.09 53.76
C HIS A 19 21.86 13.69 53.36
N SER A 20 21.76 13.34 52.08
CA SER A 20 22.80 12.59 51.39
C SER A 20 22.69 12.84 49.88
N ARG A 21 23.75 13.43 49.32
CA ARG A 21 23.94 13.55 47.88
C ARG A 21 24.35 12.18 47.34
N ILE A 22 23.98 11.96 46.07
CA ILE A 22 24.38 10.90 45.13
C ILE A 22 23.24 9.91 44.85
N CYS A 23 22.85 9.84 43.57
CA CYS A 23 21.81 9.03 42.90
C CYS A 23 20.44 9.70 42.68
N HIS A 24 20.22 10.29 41.50
CA HIS A 24 19.15 9.93 40.54
C HIS A 24 18.75 11.08 39.56
N PRO A 25 19.58 11.41 38.55
CA PRO A 25 19.09 12.20 37.41
C PRO A 25 18.01 11.45 36.60
N MET A 26 18.04 10.12 36.61
CA MET A 26 17.10 9.27 35.85
C MET A 26 15.69 9.20 36.47
N ALA A 27 15.55 9.26 37.80
CA ALA A 27 14.23 9.15 38.44
C ALA A 27 13.39 10.43 38.24
N TYR A 28 14.04 11.60 38.29
CA TYR A 28 13.39 12.87 37.97
C TYR A 28 12.95 12.93 36.50
N LEU A 29 13.77 12.42 35.57
CA LEU A 29 13.43 12.38 34.15
C LEU A 29 12.24 11.43 33.86
N ILE A 30 12.20 10.26 34.51
CA ILE A 30 11.10 9.30 34.39
C ILE A 30 9.80 9.90 34.95
N ASN A 31 9.85 10.52 36.13
CA ASN A 31 8.67 11.16 36.73
C ASN A 31 8.19 12.35 35.89
N PHE A 32 9.10 13.18 35.37
CA PHE A 32 8.75 14.30 34.50
C PHE A 32 8.11 13.84 33.18
N ILE A 33 8.64 12.79 32.54
CA ILE A 33 8.02 12.19 31.35
C ILE A 33 6.66 11.59 31.68
N ALA A 34 6.50 10.90 32.81
CA ALA A 34 5.23 10.35 33.26
C ALA A 34 4.19 11.43 33.53
N GLU A 35 4.57 12.53 34.20
CA GLU A 35 3.72 13.69 34.46
C GLU A 35 3.31 14.39 33.17
N MET A 36 4.23 14.59 32.22
CA MET A 36 3.92 15.16 30.90
C MET A 36 2.98 14.26 30.09
N THR A 37 3.19 12.94 30.12
CA THR A 37 2.33 11.98 29.41
C THR A 37 0.93 11.92 30.03
N PHE A 38 0.85 11.99 31.36
CA PHE A 38 -0.41 12.05 32.10
C PHE A 38 -1.19 13.34 31.81
N CYS A 39 -0.50 14.49 31.82
CA CYS A 39 -1.09 15.78 31.48
C CYS A 39 -1.65 15.81 30.05
N HIS A 40 -0.87 15.31 29.08
CA HIS A 40 -1.33 15.20 27.69
C HIS A 40 -2.55 14.29 27.51
N SER A 41 -2.62 13.20 28.28
CA SER A 41 -3.76 12.27 28.25
C SER A 41 -5.03 12.90 28.83
N GLN A 42 -4.90 13.71 29.90
CA GLN A 42 -6.01 14.45 30.47
C GLN A 42 -6.55 15.52 29.51
N ASP A 43 -5.66 16.27 28.85
CA ASP A 43 -6.07 17.26 27.85
C ASP A 43 -6.84 16.63 26.67
N LEU A 44 -6.40 15.44 26.22
CA LEU A 44 -7.10 14.71 25.18
C LEU A 44 -8.50 14.25 25.63
N LEU A 45 -8.64 13.76 26.86
CA LEU A 45 -9.93 13.36 27.41
C LEU A 45 -10.92 14.51 27.46
N VAL A 46 -10.49 15.71 27.86
CA VAL A 46 -11.33 16.90 27.87
C VAL A 46 -11.78 17.28 26.46
N GLN A 47 -10.87 17.23 25.48
CA GLN A 47 -11.23 17.50 24.07
C GLN A 47 -12.22 16.47 23.52
N LEU A 48 -12.04 15.18 23.87
CA LEU A 48 -12.95 14.12 23.47
C LEU A 48 -14.32 14.25 24.13
N GLU A 49 -14.37 14.61 25.42
CA GLU A 49 -15.62 14.87 26.14
C GLU A 49 -16.41 15.99 25.47
N GLN A 50 -15.74 17.09 25.12
CA GLN A 50 -16.39 18.22 24.44
C GLN A 50 -17.01 17.79 23.10
N ARG A 51 -16.27 17.02 22.29
CA ARG A 51 -16.77 16.49 21.01
C ARG A 51 -17.89 15.47 21.19
N ALA A 52 -17.81 14.63 22.21
CA ALA A 52 -18.82 13.60 22.48
C ALA A 52 -20.17 14.21 22.86
N ARG A 53 -20.17 15.37 23.51
CA ARG A 53 -21.39 16.12 23.87
C ARG A 53 -22.14 16.69 22.66
N GLU A 54 -21.50 16.81 21.50
CA GLU A 54 -22.10 17.30 20.26
C GLU A 54 -22.82 16.20 19.47
N LEU A 55 -22.76 14.93 19.93
CA LEU A 55 -23.39 13.80 19.24
C LEU A 55 -24.88 13.71 19.58
N ASP A 56 -25.73 13.55 18.55
CA ASP A 56 -27.16 13.31 18.74
C ASP A 56 -27.43 11.93 19.36
N VAL A 57 -28.42 11.87 20.25
CA VAL A 57 -28.92 10.58 20.77
C VAL A 57 -29.81 9.94 19.69
N PRO A 58 -29.48 8.73 19.19
CA PRO A 58 -30.27 8.10 18.14
C PRO A 58 -31.67 7.70 18.66
N ALA A 59 -32.67 7.75 17.77
CA ALA A 59 -34.05 7.36 18.10
C ALA A 59 -34.23 5.86 18.40
N SER A 60 -33.29 5.01 17.96
CA SER A 60 -33.24 3.57 18.26
C SER A 60 -31.79 3.09 18.28
N TYR A 61 -31.48 2.17 19.19
CA TYR A 61 -30.20 1.47 19.25
C TYR A 61 -29.96 0.56 18.03
N GLU A 62 -31.04 0.15 17.36
CA GLU A 62 -31.01 -0.70 16.16
C GLU A 62 -30.97 0.11 14.85
N GLY A 63 -30.87 1.44 14.95
CA GLY A 63 -30.78 2.32 13.78
C GLY A 63 -29.54 2.02 12.95
N ILE A 64 -29.72 1.78 11.65
CA ILE A 64 -28.62 1.55 10.72
C ILE A 64 -28.24 2.90 10.08
N VAL A 65 -27.01 3.35 10.31
CA VAL A 65 -26.44 4.54 9.68
C VAL A 65 -25.22 4.14 8.83
N GLY A 66 -25.30 4.40 7.52
CA GLY A 66 -24.21 4.17 6.56
C GLY A 66 -24.37 2.93 5.66
N GLU A 67 -23.73 2.95 4.48
CA GLU A 67 -23.67 1.80 3.58
C GLU A 67 -22.56 0.82 3.99
N SER A 68 -22.92 -0.46 4.14
CA SER A 68 -22.03 -1.50 4.65
C SER A 68 -21.47 -2.38 3.53
N ALA A 69 -20.27 -2.03 3.06
CA ALA A 69 -19.32 -2.98 2.48
C ALA A 69 -17.89 -2.39 2.43
N LEU A 70 -17.25 -2.20 3.58
CA LEU A 70 -15.83 -1.85 3.60
C LEU A 70 -14.98 -3.10 3.35
N SER A 71 -14.44 -3.21 2.15
CA SER A 71 -13.38 -4.19 1.83
C SER A 71 -12.04 -3.69 2.39
N LEU A 72 -11.32 -4.56 3.11
CA LEU A 72 -10.03 -4.23 3.73
C LEU A 72 -8.83 -4.67 2.86
N PRO A 73 -7.67 -4.00 2.97
CA PRO A 73 -6.43 -4.49 2.39
C PRO A 73 -6.04 -5.85 2.95
N LEU A 74 -5.32 -6.64 2.16
CA LEU A 74 -4.83 -7.96 2.51
C LEU A 74 -3.36 -8.11 2.13
N ASN A 75 -2.71 -9.09 2.74
CA ASN A 75 -1.35 -9.52 2.40
C ASN A 75 -0.34 -8.37 2.36
N MET A 76 -0.39 -7.39 3.27
CA MET A 76 0.40 -6.15 3.21
C MET A 76 1.91 -6.38 3.44
N LEU A 77 2.76 -5.58 2.79
CA LEU A 77 4.20 -5.47 3.06
C LEU A 77 4.63 -4.00 3.05
N ILE A 78 5.45 -3.60 4.01
CA ILE A 78 6.03 -2.24 4.09
C ILE A 78 7.55 -2.32 4.03
N PHE A 79 8.16 -1.53 3.16
CA PHE A 79 9.61 -1.40 3.07
C PHE A 79 10.04 -0.01 2.60
N CYS A 80 11.29 0.35 2.85
CA CYS A 80 11.85 1.65 2.48
C CYS A 80 13.03 1.46 1.51
N ARG A 81 13.07 2.30 0.47
CA ARG A 81 14.23 2.45 -0.42
C ARG A 81 14.97 3.73 -0.06
N ARG A 82 16.29 3.62 0.13
CA ARG A 82 17.15 4.70 0.68
C ARG A 82 18.15 5.28 -0.34
N SER A 83 18.20 4.72 -1.53
CA SER A 83 19.06 5.22 -2.61
C SER A 83 18.35 5.16 -3.96
N ALA A 84 18.71 6.05 -4.87
CA ALA A 84 18.20 6.02 -6.25
C ALA A 84 18.52 4.67 -6.92
N ALA A 85 19.69 4.09 -6.65
CA ALA A 85 20.06 2.77 -7.14
C ALA A 85 19.12 1.66 -6.64
N SER A 86 18.59 1.76 -5.41
CA SER A 86 17.61 0.80 -4.88
C SER A 86 16.23 0.89 -5.51
N LEU A 87 15.94 1.95 -6.29
CA LEU A 87 14.70 2.03 -7.09
C LEU A 87 14.74 1.06 -8.29
N SER A 88 15.93 0.63 -8.69
CA SER A 88 16.13 -0.46 -9.64
C SER A 88 15.68 -1.79 -9.03
N TRP A 89 14.86 -2.57 -9.75
CA TRP A 89 14.50 -3.91 -9.32
C TRP A 89 15.69 -4.86 -9.56
N SER A 90 16.55 -5.07 -8.55
CA SER A 90 17.60 -6.09 -8.58
C SER A 90 17.08 -7.45 -8.09
N GLY A 91 16.33 -8.14 -8.97
CA GLY A 91 15.90 -9.52 -8.73
C GLY A 91 15.92 -10.41 -9.98
N ASN A 92 16.30 -9.88 -11.13
CA ASN A 92 16.39 -10.62 -12.39
C ASN A 92 17.58 -10.07 -13.21
N PRO A 93 18.63 -10.86 -13.52
CA PRO A 93 19.86 -10.39 -14.17
C PRO A 93 19.69 -9.89 -15.62
N ILE A 94 18.46 -9.80 -16.15
CA ILE A 94 18.16 -9.37 -17.53
C ILE A 94 17.47 -7.98 -17.58
N ALA A 95 17.03 -7.40 -16.45
CA ALA A 95 16.32 -6.11 -16.46
C ALA A 95 16.99 -5.10 -15.53
N SER A 96 17.94 -4.34 -16.09
CA SER A 96 18.52 -3.16 -15.46
C SER A 96 17.49 -2.02 -15.37
N ASN A 97 17.89 -0.99 -14.63
CA ASN A 97 17.18 0.18 -14.08
C ASN A 97 16.40 1.10 -15.06
N THR A 98 15.75 0.55 -16.09
CA THR A 98 15.15 1.32 -17.20
C THR A 98 13.86 0.70 -17.73
N TYR A 99 13.47 -0.50 -17.28
CA TYR A 99 12.32 -1.20 -17.85
C TYR A 99 11.07 -1.07 -16.97
N PRO A 100 9.95 -0.58 -17.53
CA PRO A 100 8.66 -0.55 -16.85
C PRO A 100 8.28 -1.96 -16.37
N HIS A 101 7.92 -2.08 -15.10
CA HIS A 101 7.49 -3.34 -14.50
C HIS A 101 6.06 -3.22 -13.98
N GLN A 102 5.39 -4.36 -13.80
CA GLN A 102 4.01 -4.42 -13.32
C GLN A 102 3.85 -5.61 -12.38
N HIS A 103 2.91 -5.53 -11.44
CA HIS A 103 2.59 -6.62 -10.53
C HIS A 103 1.12 -6.57 -10.12
N HIS A 104 0.61 -7.67 -9.56
CA HIS A 104 -0.80 -7.83 -9.18
C HIS A 104 -1.22 -7.05 -7.92
N ARG A 105 -0.27 -6.40 -7.24
CA ARG A 105 -0.48 -5.69 -5.97
C ARG A 105 -0.66 -4.21 -6.20
N HIS A 106 -1.37 -3.53 -5.30
CA HIS A 106 -1.28 -2.08 -5.17
C HIS A 106 0.08 -1.71 -4.57
N VAL A 107 0.63 -0.56 -4.94
CA VAL A 107 1.77 0.06 -4.26
C VAL A 107 1.44 1.51 -3.94
N LEU A 108 1.32 1.82 -2.65
CA LEU A 108 1.38 3.19 -2.18
C LEU A 108 2.84 3.58 -2.02
N ILE A 109 3.27 4.59 -2.77
CA ILE A 109 4.61 5.16 -2.71
C ILE A 109 4.51 6.50 -2.00
N VAL A 110 5.29 6.68 -0.94
CA VAL A 110 5.37 7.95 -0.19
C VAL A 110 6.81 8.44 -0.21
N ALA A 111 7.04 9.64 -0.74
CA ALA A 111 8.35 10.26 -0.68
C ALA A 111 8.50 11.03 0.64
N LEU A 112 9.40 10.59 1.51
CA LEU A 112 9.74 11.30 2.75
C LEU A 112 10.97 12.21 2.55
N LYS A 113 11.87 11.83 1.63
CA LYS A 113 13.04 12.61 1.24
C LYS A 113 13.44 12.30 -0.20
N GLY A 114 13.89 13.34 -0.91
CA GLY A 114 14.29 13.27 -2.31
C GLY A 114 13.08 13.26 -3.25
N SER A 115 13.25 13.83 -4.43
CA SER A 115 12.22 13.89 -5.46
C SER A 115 12.62 13.11 -6.72
N GLY A 116 11.64 12.81 -7.56
CA GLY A 116 11.88 12.09 -8.80
C GLY A 116 10.60 11.81 -9.58
N LEU A 117 10.75 11.36 -10.81
CA LEU A 117 9.63 11.08 -11.70
C LEU A 117 9.18 9.62 -11.56
N VAL A 118 7.92 9.42 -11.21
CA VAL A 118 7.26 8.11 -11.23
C VAL A 118 6.47 7.99 -12.53
N TRP A 119 6.90 7.12 -13.42
CA TRP A 119 6.13 6.80 -14.61
C TRP A 119 5.11 5.74 -14.27
N ILE A 120 3.83 5.99 -14.60
CA ILE A 120 2.77 4.99 -14.53
C ILE A 120 2.10 4.96 -15.90
N ASP A 121 2.17 3.79 -16.53
CA ASP A 121 1.84 3.51 -17.92
C ASP A 121 2.59 4.46 -18.88
N SER A 122 1.95 5.54 -19.33
CA SER A 122 2.55 6.53 -20.25
C SER A 122 2.56 7.95 -19.68
N ARG A 123 2.36 8.09 -18.36
CA ARG A 123 2.30 9.38 -17.68
C ARG A 123 3.36 9.45 -16.60
N GLY A 124 4.16 10.52 -16.63
CA GLY A 124 5.13 10.84 -15.59
C GLY A 124 4.49 11.71 -14.51
N PHE A 125 4.75 11.39 -13.26
CA PHE A 125 4.30 12.13 -12.10
C PHE A 125 5.51 12.52 -11.25
N MET A 126 5.77 13.82 -11.12
CA MET A 126 6.82 14.28 -10.22
C MET A 126 6.36 14.00 -8.78
N LEU A 127 7.16 13.27 -8.03
CA LEU A 127 6.91 12.92 -6.64
C LEU A 127 7.89 13.66 -5.74
N GLU A 128 7.37 14.53 -4.87
CA GLU A 128 8.14 15.37 -3.95
C GLU A 128 7.98 14.92 -2.48
N PRO A 129 8.90 15.32 -1.58
CA PRO A 129 8.77 15.02 -0.15
C PRO A 129 7.41 15.45 0.42
N GLY A 130 6.80 14.57 1.22
CA GLY A 130 5.46 14.76 1.79
C GLY A 130 4.32 14.36 0.85
N GLN A 131 4.61 13.93 -0.39
CA GLN A 131 3.61 13.47 -1.33
C GLN A 131 3.51 11.95 -1.40
N ALA A 132 2.34 11.47 -1.81
CA ALA A 132 2.09 10.07 -2.08
C ALA A 132 1.44 9.84 -3.45
N ILE A 133 1.70 8.67 -4.03
CA ILE A 133 1.06 8.19 -5.25
C ILE A 133 0.72 6.70 -5.14
N LEU A 134 -0.43 6.30 -5.69
CA LEU A 134 -0.88 4.91 -5.70
C LEU A 134 -0.73 4.30 -7.10
N VAL A 135 0.07 3.24 -7.20
CA VAL A 135 0.13 2.38 -8.38
C VAL A 135 -0.90 1.27 -8.22
N SER A 136 -1.82 1.14 -9.18
CA SER A 136 -2.80 0.06 -9.17
C SER A 136 -2.21 -1.25 -9.74
N PRO A 137 -2.81 -2.40 -9.41
CA PRO A 137 -2.45 -3.68 -10.01
C PRO A 137 -2.37 -3.60 -11.53
N TYR A 138 -1.33 -4.23 -12.07
CA TYR A 138 -1.10 -4.37 -13.52
C TYR A 138 -0.84 -3.06 -14.27
N GLN A 139 -0.55 -1.96 -13.55
CA GLN A 139 -0.01 -0.76 -14.17
C GLN A 139 1.51 -0.89 -14.30
N LYS A 140 2.01 -0.61 -15.51
CA LYS A 140 3.45 -0.57 -15.75
C LYS A 140 4.01 0.67 -15.09
N HIS A 141 5.09 0.54 -14.34
CA HIS A 141 5.69 1.69 -13.68
C HIS A 141 7.21 1.59 -13.59
N SER A 142 7.85 2.76 -13.55
CA SER A 142 9.29 2.94 -13.44
C SER A 142 9.62 4.28 -12.78
N TYR A 143 10.90 4.49 -12.48
CA TYR A 143 11.39 5.67 -11.76
C TYR A 143 12.56 6.29 -12.54
N THR A 144 12.48 7.59 -12.82
CA THR A 144 13.55 8.34 -13.51
C THR A 144 13.77 9.69 -12.83
N ASP A 145 14.79 10.42 -13.28
CA ASP A 145 15.02 11.83 -12.90
C ASP A 145 15.07 12.05 -11.39
N ILE A 146 15.65 11.09 -10.66
CA ILE A 146 15.79 11.16 -9.21
C ILE A 146 16.80 12.26 -8.89
N THR A 147 16.36 13.28 -8.16
CA THR A 147 17.14 14.51 -7.91
C THR A 147 18.29 14.31 -6.93
N SER A 148 18.29 13.21 -6.18
CA SER A 148 19.34 12.88 -5.21
C SER A 148 19.70 11.39 -5.22
N SER A 149 20.98 11.08 -5.03
CA SER A 149 21.43 9.70 -4.84
C SER A 149 20.92 9.08 -3.53
N LYS A 150 20.64 9.91 -2.51
CA LYS A 150 20.09 9.52 -1.20
C LYS A 150 18.63 9.96 -1.08
N ILE A 151 17.73 9.00 -1.16
CA ILE A 151 16.29 9.20 -1.02
C ILE A 151 15.76 8.53 0.25
N THR A 152 14.51 8.77 0.61
CA THR A 152 13.79 7.95 1.59
C THR A 152 12.36 7.82 1.10
N TRP A 153 12.13 6.79 0.29
CA TRP A 153 10.83 6.50 -0.30
C TRP A 153 10.27 5.24 0.34
N LEU A 154 9.07 5.34 0.88
CA LEU A 154 8.33 4.25 1.49
C LEU A 154 7.44 3.58 0.45
N PHE A 155 7.40 2.26 0.51
CA PHE A 155 6.59 1.40 -0.34
C PHE A 155 5.69 0.56 0.56
N VAL A 156 4.39 0.77 0.45
CA VAL A 156 3.37 -0.08 1.09
C VAL A 156 2.67 -0.85 -0.02
N THR A 157 2.93 -2.15 -0.10
CA THR A 157 2.28 -3.02 -1.08
C THR A 157 1.19 -3.83 -0.42
N PHE A 158 0.07 -4.02 -1.11
CA PHE A 158 -1.07 -4.78 -0.56
C PHE A 158 -1.96 -5.29 -1.68
N GLU A 159 -2.79 -6.27 -1.34
CA GLU A 159 -3.88 -6.77 -2.17
C GLU A 159 -5.20 -6.18 -1.67
N HIS A 160 -6.16 -5.96 -2.55
CA HIS A 160 -7.44 -5.37 -2.16
C HIS A 160 -8.56 -5.79 -3.11
N SER A 161 -9.69 -6.24 -2.57
CA SER A 161 -10.92 -6.48 -3.33
C SER A 161 -11.65 -5.16 -3.56
N ARG A 162 -11.98 -4.85 -4.82
CA ARG A 162 -12.54 -3.56 -5.24
C ARG A 162 -13.55 -2.95 -4.26
N CYS A 163 -13.32 -1.70 -3.85
CA CYS A 163 -14.30 -0.84 -3.19
C CYS A 163 -14.13 0.63 -3.61
N GLU A 164 -15.11 1.48 -3.29
CA GLU A 164 -15.11 2.91 -3.62
C GLU A 164 -13.88 3.68 -3.10
N LEU A 165 -13.31 3.25 -1.98
CA LEU A 165 -12.09 3.81 -1.41
C LEU A 165 -10.96 3.85 -2.45
N MET A 166 -10.82 2.76 -3.21
CA MET A 166 -9.79 2.61 -4.22
C MET A 166 -10.11 3.39 -5.49
N ASP A 167 -11.38 3.47 -5.87
CA ASP A 167 -11.79 4.21 -7.08
C ASP A 167 -11.49 5.71 -6.95
N ASN A 168 -11.62 6.27 -5.74
CA ASN A 168 -11.21 7.65 -5.45
C ASN A 168 -9.71 7.88 -5.55
N LEU A 169 -8.89 6.84 -5.39
CA LEU A 169 -7.42 6.92 -5.41
C LEU A 169 -6.81 6.60 -6.78
N ARG A 170 -7.60 6.09 -7.74
CA ARG A 170 -7.10 5.71 -9.07
C ARG A 170 -6.67 6.92 -9.89
N SER A 171 -5.57 6.75 -10.63
CA SER A 171 -5.11 7.70 -11.65
C SER A 171 -4.91 9.13 -11.13
N ARG A 172 -4.63 9.27 -9.82
CA ARG A 172 -4.32 10.54 -9.18
C ARG A 172 -2.87 10.95 -9.43
N PRO A 173 -2.59 12.25 -9.63
CA PRO A 173 -1.24 12.75 -9.52
C PRO A 173 -0.72 12.55 -8.11
N ALA A 174 0.61 12.63 -7.95
CA ALA A 174 1.21 12.76 -6.64
C ALA A 174 0.56 13.94 -5.90
N SER A 175 0.12 13.73 -4.67
CA SER A 175 -0.56 14.75 -3.87
C SER A 175 0.11 14.89 -2.50
N PRO A 176 0.21 16.11 -1.94
CA PRO A 176 0.63 16.31 -0.56
C PRO A 176 -0.28 15.54 0.40
N LEU A 177 0.30 14.94 1.43
CA LEU A 177 -0.42 14.31 2.53
C LEU A 177 -0.79 15.37 3.57
N SER A 178 -2.04 15.40 4.06
CA SER A 178 -2.36 16.21 5.24
C SER A 178 -1.65 15.70 6.49
N ASP A 179 -1.67 16.53 7.53
CA ASP A 179 -1.23 16.14 8.86
C ASP A 179 -1.95 14.90 9.39
N GLN A 180 -3.24 14.70 9.08
CA GLN A 180 -3.98 13.53 9.54
C GLN A 180 -3.50 12.25 8.83
N ALA A 181 -3.22 12.34 7.53
CA ALA A 181 -2.64 11.25 6.77
C ALA A 181 -1.19 10.96 7.24
N LEU A 182 -0.39 11.99 7.53
CA LEU A 182 0.97 11.84 8.06
C LEU A 182 0.99 11.21 9.46
N ARG A 183 0.08 11.62 10.35
CA ARG A 183 -0.09 10.98 11.67
C ARG A 183 -0.46 9.50 11.53
N SER A 184 -1.46 9.20 10.69
CA SER A 184 -1.88 7.81 10.43
C SER A 184 -0.77 6.96 9.81
N LEU A 185 0.07 7.55 8.94
CA LEU A 185 1.25 6.89 8.40
C LEU A 185 2.29 6.62 9.51
N GLY A 186 2.48 7.55 10.43
CA GLY A 186 3.32 7.38 11.61
C GLY A 186 2.86 6.20 12.48
N ASP A 187 1.56 6.14 12.78
CA ASP A 187 0.96 5.05 13.56
C ASP A 187 1.14 3.70 12.87
N LEU A 188 0.89 3.64 11.54
CA LEU A 188 1.12 2.44 10.74
C LEU A 188 2.58 1.97 10.80
N LEU A 189 3.54 2.89 10.68
CA LEU A 189 4.96 2.56 10.72
C LEU A 189 5.40 2.11 12.13
N ALA A 190 4.84 2.70 13.18
CA ALA A 190 5.10 2.29 14.56
C ALA A 190 4.55 0.89 14.82
N ALA A 191 3.29 0.62 14.46
CA ALA A 191 2.65 -0.69 14.59
C ALA A 191 3.42 -1.77 13.79
N TRP A 192 3.77 -1.49 12.54
CA TRP A 192 4.52 -2.42 11.67
C TRP A 192 5.90 -2.79 12.24
N ARG A 193 6.56 -1.84 12.92
CA ARG A 193 7.84 -2.10 13.58
C ARG A 193 7.70 -2.98 14.82
N THR A 194 6.57 -2.91 15.51
CA THR A 194 6.30 -3.69 16.72
C THR A 194 5.95 -5.13 16.36
N ASP A 195 4.96 -5.32 15.49
CA ASP A 195 4.58 -6.64 14.98
C ASP A 195 4.03 -6.52 13.54
N GLN A 196 4.76 -7.09 12.58
CA GLN A 196 4.40 -7.05 11.16
C GLN A 196 3.17 -7.92 10.83
N ARG A 197 2.80 -8.85 11.72
CA ARG A 197 1.67 -9.78 11.52
C ARG A 197 0.41 -9.35 12.24
N ASP A 198 0.47 -8.28 13.03
CA ASP A 198 -0.69 -7.75 13.72
C ASP A 198 -1.75 -7.26 12.70
N SER A 199 -2.98 -7.70 12.90
CA SER A 199 -4.16 -7.29 12.16
C SER A 199 -4.43 -5.77 12.20
N SER A 200 -3.98 -5.08 13.27
CA SER A 200 -4.09 -3.62 13.41
C SER A 200 -3.45 -2.87 12.26
N ASN A 201 -2.36 -3.42 11.69
CA ASN A 201 -1.69 -2.87 10.52
C ASN A 201 -2.61 -2.71 9.31
N ILE A 202 -3.53 -3.66 9.10
CA ILE A 202 -4.52 -3.60 8.00
C ILE A 202 -5.53 -2.48 8.23
N LEU A 203 -5.97 -2.29 9.47
CA LEU A 203 -6.90 -1.22 9.85
C LEU A 203 -6.24 0.16 9.70
N LEU A 204 -4.99 0.29 10.15
CA LEU A 204 -4.20 1.51 10.02
C LEU A 204 -3.95 1.87 8.55
N LEU A 205 -3.63 0.89 7.70
CA LEU A 205 -3.55 1.12 6.25
C LEU A 205 -4.89 1.55 5.66
N ALA A 206 -6.01 0.91 6.03
CA ALA A 206 -7.33 1.29 5.56
C ALA A 206 -7.69 2.74 5.94
N LEU A 207 -7.36 3.16 7.17
CA LEU A 207 -7.52 4.54 7.64
C LEU A 207 -6.63 5.51 6.85
N LEU A 208 -5.35 5.19 6.67
CA LEU A 208 -4.43 6.00 5.87
C LEU A 208 -4.97 6.21 4.45
N LEU A 209 -5.38 5.14 3.77
CA LEU A 209 -5.98 5.21 2.43
C LEU A 209 -7.27 6.04 2.43
N ARG A 210 -8.06 6.01 3.51
CA ARG A 210 -9.26 6.85 3.66
C ARG A 210 -8.92 8.33 3.77
N TRP A 211 -7.90 8.70 4.53
CA TRP A 211 -7.45 10.09 4.65
C TRP A 211 -6.95 10.61 3.30
N ILE A 212 -6.06 9.87 2.65
CA ILE A 212 -5.56 10.20 1.31
C ILE A 212 -6.74 10.30 0.32
N GLY A 213 -7.73 9.41 0.42
CA GLY A 213 -8.91 9.40 -0.44
C GLY A 213 -9.80 10.65 -0.29
N ARG A 214 -9.95 11.16 0.94
CA ARG A 214 -10.84 12.30 1.29
C ARG A 214 -10.30 13.67 0.90
N GLU A 215 -8.99 13.85 0.86
CA GLU A 215 -8.34 15.17 0.72
C GLU A 215 -8.36 15.78 -0.68
N VAL A 216 -9.03 15.14 -1.63
CA VAL A 216 -9.11 15.67 -3.00
C VAL A 216 -10.55 16.09 -3.28
N PRO A 217 -10.81 17.40 -3.45
CA PRO A 217 -12.06 17.85 -4.02
C PRO A 217 -12.29 17.13 -5.34
N LEU A 218 -13.53 16.78 -5.68
CA LEU A 218 -13.97 16.27 -6.99
C LEU A 218 -13.60 17.17 -8.19
N ARG A 219 -12.78 18.22 -7.98
CA ARG A 219 -12.37 19.22 -8.96
C ARG A 219 -11.30 18.69 -9.90
N ARG A 220 -11.74 18.56 -11.15
CA ARG A 220 -10.98 18.42 -12.40
C ARG A 220 -10.15 17.14 -12.51
N ARG A 221 -10.78 16.14 -13.14
CA ARG A 221 -10.20 15.33 -14.22
C ARG A 221 -9.08 16.16 -14.88
N ALA A 222 -7.83 15.91 -14.47
CA ALA A 222 -6.70 16.66 -14.96
C ALA A 222 -6.71 16.61 -16.49
N LEU A 223 -6.37 17.75 -17.10
CA LEU A 223 -6.18 17.93 -18.55
C LEU A 223 -5.06 16.99 -19.04
N ALA A 224 -5.35 15.70 -19.13
CA ALA A 224 -4.53 14.77 -19.87
C ALA A 224 -4.72 15.11 -21.35
N THR A 225 -3.62 15.40 -22.05
CA THR A 225 -3.57 15.56 -23.50
C THR A 225 -4.48 14.53 -24.19
N ARG A 226 -5.41 15.00 -25.04
CA ARG A 226 -6.54 14.21 -25.56
C ARG A 226 -6.15 12.88 -26.21
N HIS A 227 -4.93 12.77 -26.76
CA HIS A 227 -4.43 11.54 -27.41
C HIS A 227 -3.79 10.53 -26.43
N GLY A 228 -2.99 10.96 -25.46
CA GLY A 228 -2.44 10.08 -24.41
C GLY A 228 -3.50 9.61 -23.41
N SER A 229 -4.59 10.36 -23.32
CA SER A 229 -5.75 10.06 -22.47
C SER A 229 -6.55 8.83 -22.93
N ALA A 230 -6.90 8.74 -24.21
CA ALA A 230 -7.76 7.67 -24.73
C ALA A 230 -7.07 6.30 -24.72
N ILE A 231 -5.79 6.25 -25.07
CA ILE A 231 -4.99 5.02 -25.08
C ILE A 231 -4.78 4.50 -23.65
N SER A 232 -4.41 5.38 -22.72
CA SER A 232 -4.29 5.02 -21.29
C SER A 232 -5.63 4.52 -20.72
N ALA A 233 -6.75 5.14 -21.11
CA ALA A 233 -8.08 4.67 -20.75
C ALA A 233 -8.42 3.29 -21.34
N LEU A 234 -8.00 3.01 -22.58
CA LEU A 234 -8.17 1.69 -23.20
C LEU A 234 -7.38 0.61 -22.44
N VAL A 235 -6.10 0.85 -22.15
CA VAL A 235 -5.27 -0.09 -21.37
C VAL A 235 -5.87 -0.31 -19.98
N GLY A 236 -6.27 0.77 -19.31
CA GLY A 236 -6.97 0.69 -18.02
C GLY A 236 -8.27 -0.12 -18.09
N LYS A 237 -9.06 0.04 -19.16
CA LYS A 237 -10.29 -0.74 -19.39
C LYS A 237 -9.98 -2.22 -19.63
N ILE A 238 -8.93 -2.55 -20.38
CA ILE A 238 -8.48 -3.94 -20.60
C ILE A 238 -8.02 -4.57 -19.28
N ASN A 239 -7.18 -3.88 -18.52
CA ASN A 239 -6.72 -4.34 -17.20
C ASN A 239 -7.91 -4.58 -16.25
N ARG A 240 -8.92 -3.71 -16.28
CA ARG A 240 -10.16 -3.88 -15.52
C ARG A 240 -10.92 -5.15 -15.93
N ILE A 241 -11.11 -5.38 -17.23
CA ILE A 241 -11.78 -6.59 -17.74
C ILE A 241 -11.02 -7.84 -17.29
N ALA A 242 -9.69 -7.84 -17.44
CA ALA A 242 -8.84 -8.95 -17.04
C ALA A 242 -8.95 -9.24 -15.52
N PHE A 243 -9.02 -8.20 -14.69
CA PHE A 243 -9.18 -8.33 -13.24
C PHE A 243 -10.56 -8.85 -12.83
N GLU A 244 -11.62 -8.35 -13.43
CA GLU A 244 -12.98 -8.82 -13.17
C GLU A 244 -13.15 -10.31 -13.52
N HIS A 245 -12.39 -10.81 -14.49
CA HIS A 245 -12.49 -12.18 -15.01
C HIS A 245 -11.25 -13.02 -14.66
N ARG A 246 -10.47 -12.60 -13.65
CA ARG A 246 -9.19 -13.22 -13.27
C ARG A 246 -9.28 -14.71 -12.88
N ASN A 247 -10.47 -15.17 -12.50
CA ASN A 247 -10.74 -16.56 -12.11
C ASN A 247 -11.02 -17.50 -13.29
N ARG A 248 -10.85 -17.03 -14.53
CA ARG A 248 -10.96 -17.85 -15.74
C ARG A 248 -10.09 -17.32 -16.87
N ALA A 249 -9.97 -18.11 -17.93
CA ALA A 249 -9.37 -17.63 -19.16
C ALA A 249 -10.26 -16.54 -19.80
N VAL A 250 -9.68 -15.37 -20.06
CA VAL A 250 -10.28 -14.30 -20.86
C VAL A 250 -9.73 -14.37 -22.28
N SER A 251 -10.61 -14.49 -23.26
CA SER A 251 -10.21 -14.50 -24.68
C SER A 251 -10.05 -13.08 -25.22
N ILE A 252 -9.33 -12.92 -26.33
CA ILE A 252 -9.18 -11.61 -26.96
C ILE A 252 -10.52 -11.14 -27.52
N GLU A 253 -11.33 -12.08 -27.99
CA GLU A 253 -12.65 -11.88 -28.56
C GLU A 253 -13.60 -11.29 -27.51
N GLU A 254 -13.57 -11.80 -26.27
CA GLU A 254 -14.33 -11.25 -25.14
C GLU A 254 -13.89 -9.83 -24.78
N VAL A 255 -12.57 -9.58 -24.72
CA VAL A 255 -12.05 -8.23 -24.43
C VAL A 255 -12.50 -7.27 -25.52
N SER A 256 -12.34 -7.66 -26.79
CA SER A 256 -12.76 -6.92 -27.98
C SER A 256 -14.24 -6.52 -27.95
N ALA A 257 -15.13 -7.46 -27.65
CA ALA A 257 -16.56 -7.19 -27.52
C ALA A 257 -16.83 -6.14 -26.42
N LYS A 258 -16.18 -6.25 -25.26
CA LYS A 258 -16.37 -5.31 -24.14
C LYS A 258 -15.77 -3.93 -24.38
N VAL A 259 -14.71 -3.82 -25.19
CA VAL A 259 -14.12 -2.53 -25.54
C VAL A 259 -14.78 -1.89 -26.77
N GLY A 260 -15.55 -2.65 -27.55
CA GLY A 260 -16.20 -2.18 -28.77
C GLY A 260 -15.24 -2.07 -29.96
N MET A 261 -14.24 -2.96 -30.05
CA MET A 261 -13.23 -2.96 -31.13
C MET A 261 -13.08 -4.36 -31.71
N SER A 262 -12.86 -4.48 -33.03
CA SER A 262 -12.54 -5.77 -33.64
C SER A 262 -11.24 -6.36 -33.05
N PRO A 263 -11.09 -7.70 -32.98
CA PRO A 263 -9.88 -8.34 -32.45
C PRO A 263 -8.58 -7.86 -33.09
N SER A 264 -8.57 -7.72 -34.41
CA SER A 264 -7.40 -7.26 -35.17
C SER A 264 -7.05 -5.81 -34.84
N HIS A 265 -8.06 -4.92 -34.81
CA HIS A 265 -7.84 -3.51 -34.49
C HIS A 265 -7.38 -3.34 -33.04
N LEU A 266 -7.97 -4.08 -32.09
CA LEU A 266 -7.56 -4.04 -30.69
C LEU A 266 -6.10 -4.51 -30.51
N ARG A 267 -5.71 -5.63 -31.14
CA ARG A 267 -4.32 -6.13 -31.09
C ARG A 267 -3.32 -5.11 -31.62
N ALA A 268 -3.61 -4.49 -32.77
CA ALA A 268 -2.75 -3.49 -33.39
C ALA A 268 -2.63 -2.23 -32.53
N THR A 269 -3.77 -1.68 -32.07
CA THR A 269 -3.81 -0.48 -31.23
C THR A 269 -3.10 -0.71 -29.91
N PHE A 270 -3.33 -1.86 -29.25
CA PHE A 270 -2.67 -2.20 -27.99
C PHE A 270 -1.16 -2.37 -28.15
N ARG A 271 -0.70 -3.04 -29.22
CA ARG A 271 0.73 -3.23 -29.49
C ARG A 271 1.43 -1.91 -29.80
N LYS A 272 0.80 -1.06 -30.60
CA LYS A 272 1.31 0.29 -30.90
C LYS A 272 1.45 1.14 -29.63
N ALA A 273 0.49 1.02 -28.72
CA ALA A 273 0.46 1.77 -27.46
C ALA A 273 1.45 1.28 -26.41
N THR A 274 1.58 -0.04 -26.25
CA THR A 274 2.26 -0.65 -25.09
C THR A 274 3.59 -1.32 -25.43
N GLY A 275 3.91 -1.42 -26.72
CA GLY A 275 5.04 -2.21 -27.23
C GLY A 275 4.85 -3.73 -27.12
N GLN A 276 3.76 -4.20 -26.52
CA GLN A 276 3.53 -5.62 -26.21
C GLN A 276 2.28 -6.13 -26.92
N SER A 277 2.26 -7.40 -27.33
CA SER A 277 1.04 -8.02 -27.86
C SER A 277 -0.01 -8.18 -26.75
N LEU A 278 -1.28 -7.94 -27.08
CA LEU A 278 -2.39 -8.13 -26.13
C LEU A 278 -2.42 -9.55 -25.53
N GLY A 279 -2.13 -10.57 -26.34
CA GLY A 279 -2.09 -11.96 -25.87
C GLY A 279 -1.00 -12.21 -24.83
N ASN A 280 0.20 -11.64 -25.02
CA ASN A 280 1.26 -11.72 -24.00
C ASN A 280 0.85 -10.94 -22.75
N HIS A 281 0.24 -9.76 -22.89
CA HIS A 281 -0.23 -8.97 -21.74
C HIS A 281 -1.26 -9.72 -20.89
N LEU A 282 -2.26 -10.34 -21.53
CA LEU A 282 -3.26 -11.16 -20.82
C LEU A 282 -2.65 -12.41 -20.18
N ARG A 283 -1.61 -13.00 -20.80
CA ARG A 283 -0.87 -14.11 -20.20
C ARG A 283 -0.10 -13.66 -18.96
N ASP A 284 0.62 -12.55 -19.04
CA ASP A 284 1.35 -11.98 -17.91
C ASP A 284 0.40 -11.64 -16.77
N PHE A 285 -0.78 -11.10 -17.09
CA PHE A 285 -1.85 -10.85 -16.12
C PHE A 285 -2.26 -12.13 -15.37
N ARG A 286 -2.52 -13.24 -16.08
CA ARG A 286 -2.90 -14.53 -15.47
C ARG A 286 -1.80 -15.06 -14.57
N LEU A 287 -0.55 -14.99 -15.01
CA LEU A 287 0.62 -15.44 -14.25
C LEU A 287 0.85 -14.59 -12.99
N GLN A 288 0.64 -13.28 -13.07
CA GLN A 288 0.69 -12.39 -11.91
C GLN A 288 -0.45 -12.65 -10.94
N TYR A 289 -1.65 -12.93 -11.44
CA TYR A 289 -2.74 -13.38 -10.57
C TYR A 289 -2.39 -14.71 -9.88
N ALA A 290 -1.73 -15.64 -10.57
CA ALA A 290 -1.24 -16.86 -9.96
C ALA A 290 -0.27 -16.60 -8.79
N CYS A 291 0.58 -15.58 -8.87
CA CYS A 291 1.44 -15.18 -7.76
C CYS A 291 0.64 -14.80 -6.50
N SER A 292 -0.51 -14.12 -6.65
CA SER A 292 -1.41 -13.83 -5.52
C SER A 292 -1.96 -15.11 -4.88
N LEU A 293 -2.35 -16.08 -5.71
CA LEU A 293 -2.92 -17.35 -5.24
C LEU A 293 -1.86 -18.26 -4.62
N LEU A 294 -0.60 -18.14 -5.04
CA LEU A 294 0.52 -18.89 -4.48
C LEU A 294 0.86 -18.49 -3.04
N ALA A 295 0.45 -17.30 -2.59
CA ALA A 295 0.58 -16.88 -1.19
C ALA A 295 -0.25 -17.75 -0.24
N ASP A 296 -1.41 -18.23 -0.71
CA ASP A 296 -2.24 -19.17 0.03
C ASP A 296 -1.72 -20.61 -0.12
N LYS A 297 -1.05 -21.09 0.92
CA LYS A 297 -0.43 -22.42 0.95
C LYS A 297 -1.44 -23.57 0.89
N SER A 298 -2.71 -23.32 1.27
CA SER A 298 -3.75 -24.36 1.25
C SER A 298 -4.15 -24.74 -0.18
N ARG A 299 -3.91 -23.85 -1.16
CA ARG A 299 -4.28 -24.07 -2.55
C ARG A 299 -3.34 -25.07 -3.24
N ARG A 300 -3.93 -26.07 -3.89
CA ARG A 300 -3.22 -27.00 -4.77
C ARG A 300 -2.79 -26.30 -6.05
N LEU A 301 -1.58 -26.60 -6.55
CA LEU A 301 -1.05 -25.99 -7.78
C LEU A 301 -1.94 -26.26 -9.00
N ALA A 302 -2.56 -27.43 -9.09
CA ALA A 302 -3.54 -27.75 -10.12
C ALA A 302 -4.76 -26.80 -10.08
N GLY A 303 -5.32 -26.55 -8.90
CA GLY A 303 -6.44 -25.62 -8.74
C GLY A 303 -6.06 -24.17 -9.05
N ILE A 304 -4.82 -23.76 -8.76
CA ILE A 304 -4.31 -22.45 -9.17
C ILE A 304 -4.22 -22.36 -10.70
N ALA A 305 -3.70 -23.40 -11.37
CA ALA A 305 -3.61 -23.44 -12.82
C ALA A 305 -5.01 -23.28 -13.47
N GLU A 306 -5.99 -24.05 -12.99
CA GLU A 306 -7.38 -23.96 -13.43
C GLU A 306 -7.98 -22.57 -13.20
N THR A 307 -7.82 -22.02 -11.98
CA THR A 307 -8.31 -20.68 -11.64
C THR A 307 -7.69 -19.59 -12.52
N CYS A 308 -6.42 -19.76 -12.93
CA CYS A 308 -5.74 -18.83 -13.83
C CYS A 308 -6.04 -19.10 -15.32
N GLY A 309 -6.92 -20.05 -15.63
CA GLY A 309 -7.35 -20.37 -17.00
C GLY A 309 -6.33 -21.17 -17.81
N TYR A 310 -5.59 -22.08 -17.17
CA TYR A 310 -4.73 -23.06 -17.84
C TYR A 310 -5.39 -24.44 -17.86
N GLU A 311 -5.29 -25.12 -18.99
CA GLU A 311 -5.85 -26.48 -19.20
C GLU A 311 -5.19 -27.55 -18.32
N SER A 312 -3.94 -27.34 -17.92
CA SER A 312 -3.22 -28.27 -17.04
C SER A 312 -2.20 -27.57 -16.15
N GLN A 313 -1.90 -28.19 -15.01
CA GLN A 313 -0.81 -27.77 -14.12
C GLN A 313 0.55 -27.75 -14.84
N PHE A 314 0.77 -28.65 -15.80
CA PHE A 314 2.02 -28.71 -16.57
C PHE A 314 2.18 -27.47 -17.45
N THR A 315 1.15 -27.12 -18.22
CA THR A 315 1.16 -25.93 -19.09
C THR A 315 1.34 -24.66 -18.27
N PHE A 316 0.64 -24.55 -17.13
CA PHE A 316 0.83 -23.46 -16.17
C PHE A 316 2.27 -23.38 -15.66
N SER A 317 2.83 -24.50 -15.18
CA SER A 317 4.17 -24.50 -14.58
C SER A 317 5.25 -24.13 -15.59
N ARG A 318 5.13 -24.57 -16.84
CA ARG A 318 6.06 -24.20 -17.92
C ARG A 318 5.98 -22.71 -18.23
N ALA A 319 4.76 -22.17 -18.34
CA ALA A 319 4.54 -20.74 -18.58
C ALA A 319 5.07 -19.88 -17.42
N PHE A 320 4.81 -20.30 -16.17
CA PHE A 320 5.27 -19.62 -14.97
C PHE A 320 6.80 -19.62 -14.86
N SER A 321 7.45 -20.77 -15.03
CA SER A 321 8.92 -20.88 -15.00
C SER A 321 9.58 -20.03 -16.09
N LYS A 322 8.98 -19.97 -17.29
CA LYS A 322 9.47 -19.10 -18.36
C LYS A 322 9.39 -17.62 -17.99
N ALA A 323 8.35 -17.20 -17.27
CA ALA A 323 8.15 -15.80 -16.89
C ALA A 323 8.97 -15.38 -15.67
N TYR A 324 9.10 -16.24 -14.66
CA TYR A 324 9.67 -15.91 -13.35
C TYR A 324 11.02 -16.57 -13.05
N GLY A 325 11.55 -17.38 -13.98
CA GLY A 325 12.84 -18.06 -13.82
C GLY A 325 12.85 -19.16 -12.76
N CYS A 326 11.71 -19.50 -12.17
CA CYS A 326 11.58 -20.55 -11.17
C CYS A 326 10.20 -21.21 -11.21
N SER A 327 10.08 -22.43 -10.69
CA SER A 327 8.81 -23.15 -10.67
C SER A 327 7.81 -22.50 -9.69
N PRO A 328 6.48 -22.67 -9.90
CA PRO A 328 5.47 -22.18 -8.95
C PRO A 328 5.67 -22.67 -7.51
N ARG A 329 6.16 -23.91 -7.36
CA ARG A 329 6.48 -24.50 -6.05
C ARG A 329 7.66 -23.79 -5.38
N ALA A 330 8.73 -23.54 -6.13
CA ALA A 330 9.90 -22.81 -5.64
C ALA A 330 9.53 -21.35 -5.30
N TYR A 331 8.72 -20.71 -6.13
CA TYR A 331 8.20 -19.36 -5.85
C TYR A 331 7.41 -19.32 -4.55
N ARG A 332 6.48 -20.25 -4.35
CA ARG A 332 5.70 -20.39 -3.10
C ARG A 332 6.58 -20.56 -1.87
N ALA A 333 7.65 -21.34 -1.96
CA ALA A 333 8.58 -21.53 -0.85
C ALA A 333 9.29 -20.21 -0.46
N ARG A 334 9.66 -19.39 -1.44
CA ARG A 334 10.31 -18.07 -1.21
C ARG A 334 9.39 -17.05 -0.54
N LEU A 335 8.08 -17.13 -0.73
CA LEU A 335 7.12 -16.23 -0.06
C LEU A 335 7.13 -16.36 1.47
N VAL A 336 7.68 -17.45 2.01
CA VAL A 336 7.77 -17.71 3.46
C VAL A 336 8.91 -16.93 4.10
N GLU A 337 9.96 -16.66 3.33
CA GLU A 337 11.12 -15.86 3.76
C GLU A 337 10.82 -14.39 3.54
N GLY A 338 9.88 -13.81 4.30
CA GLY A 338 9.67 -12.35 4.38
C GLY A 338 10.92 -11.53 4.76
N THR A 339 12.10 -12.16 4.79
CA THR A 339 13.40 -11.56 4.67
C THR A 339 13.44 -10.76 3.37
N VAL A 340 13.40 -9.43 3.51
CA VAL A 340 14.09 -8.52 2.60
C VAL A 340 15.42 -9.19 2.26
N ALA A 341 15.53 -9.76 1.06
CA ALA A 341 16.78 -10.36 0.61
C ALA A 341 17.80 -9.23 0.66
N ARG A 342 18.65 -9.27 1.69
CA ARG A 342 19.81 -8.40 1.78
C ARG A 342 20.60 -8.75 0.52
N ALA A 343 20.66 -7.80 -0.40
CA ALA A 343 21.50 -7.94 -1.60
C ALA A 343 22.85 -8.49 -1.13
N PRO A 344 23.37 -9.56 -1.76
CA PRO A 344 24.65 -10.12 -1.34
C PRO A 344 25.65 -8.97 -1.30
N SER A 345 26.22 -8.74 -0.13
CA SER A 345 27.35 -7.84 0.03
C SER A 345 28.44 -8.37 -0.88
N THR A 346 28.68 -7.70 -2.00
CA THR A 346 29.90 -7.89 -2.76
C THR A 346 31.03 -7.61 -1.79
N ARG A 347 31.81 -8.64 -1.48
CA ARG A 347 33.10 -8.48 -0.81
C ARG A 347 33.93 -7.47 -1.62
N PRO A 348 34.76 -6.65 -0.97
CA PRO A 348 35.80 -5.95 -1.70
C PRO A 348 36.77 -7.03 -2.17
N ASP A 349 36.91 -7.20 -3.50
CA ASP A 349 37.98 -8.02 -4.03
C ASP A 349 39.31 -7.33 -3.67
N ALA A 350 40.13 -8.09 -2.97
CA ALA A 350 41.54 -7.85 -2.78
C ALA A 350 42.25 -8.18 -4.09
N ASP A 351 42.88 -7.17 -4.69
CA ASP A 351 44.32 -7.07 -5.01
C ASP A 351 44.55 -5.96 -6.04
#